data_AF-A0A7H1RLU8-F1
#
_entry.id   AF-A0A7H1RLU8-F1
#
_cell.length_a   1.000
_cell.length_b   1.000
_cell.length_c   1.000
_cell.angle_alpha   90.00
_cell.angle_beta   90.00
_cell.angle_gamma   90.00
#
_symmetry.space_group_name_H-M   'P 1'
#
loop_
_entity.id
_entity.type
_entity.pdbx_description
1 polymer ?
#
loop_
_entity_poly.entity_id
_entity_poly.type
_entity_poly.pdbx_seq_one_letter_code
_entity_poly.pdbx_strand_id
1 'polypeptide(L)'
;MSTTTTVHVDTIFAETGAISIGYTPEQDRAYLSVADPTDKRRATHFVSLSPENLIELKASFEKLDEVIRQEKAKIYLRQSNPSSFDQSGDTVAIPIGNSNISIPKDLYAQVASLVSEGQTLIAASKISAALPWLGLAGARAVAQSICDYQLAVGDRA
;
A
#
# COMPACT_ATOMS: atom_id res chain seq x y z
N MET A 1 -25.03 5.19 7.64
CA MET A 1 -23.85 5.64 6.88
C MET A 1 -23.21 4.41 6.29
N SER A 2 -23.33 4.19 4.98
CA SER A 2 -22.71 3.05 4.28
C SER A 2 -21.31 3.44 3.82
N THR A 3 -20.30 2.75 4.31
CA THR A 3 -18.90 2.88 3.87
C THR A 3 -18.75 2.21 2.51
N THR A 4 -18.47 3.01 1.48
CA THR A 4 -18.17 2.53 0.13
C THR A 4 -16.75 1.95 0.09
N THR A 5 -16.62 0.63 0.19
CA THR A 5 -15.33 -0.03 -0.07
C THR A 5 -15.18 -0.20 -1.58
N THR A 6 -14.52 0.76 -2.21
CA THR A 6 -14.06 0.61 -3.60
C THR A 6 -12.75 -0.17 -3.55
N VAL A 7 -12.80 -1.47 -3.85
CA VAL A 7 -11.58 -2.26 -4.02
C VAL A 7 -10.99 -1.86 -5.37
N HIS A 8 -10.08 -0.90 -5.33
CA HIS A 8 -9.16 -0.66 -6.44
C HIS A 8 -8.13 -1.78 -6.39
N VAL A 9 -8.34 -2.82 -7.19
CA VAL A 9 -7.23 -3.72 -7.52
C VAL A 9 -6.25 -2.84 -8.28
N ASP A 10 -5.14 -2.46 -7.63
CA ASP A 10 -4.03 -1.79 -8.30
C ASP A 10 -3.76 -2.59 -9.56
N THR A 11 -3.93 -1.92 -10.71
CA THR A 11 -3.68 -2.52 -12.02
C THR A 11 -2.29 -3.13 -11.93
N ILE A 12 -2.20 -4.45 -11.89
CA ILE A 12 -0.92 -5.12 -12.09
C ILE A 12 -0.53 -4.65 -13.47
N PHE A 13 0.46 -3.76 -13.55
CA PHE A 13 1.03 -3.27 -14.80
C PHE A 13 1.72 -4.46 -15.47
N ALA A 14 0.93 -5.36 -16.02
CA ALA A 14 1.36 -6.19 -17.11
C ALA A 14 1.45 -5.23 -18.29
N GLU A 15 2.63 -5.10 -18.88
CA GLU A 15 2.94 -4.23 -20.02
C GLU A 15 2.15 -4.58 -21.31
N THR A 16 1.01 -5.26 -21.21
CA THR A 16 0.32 -5.98 -22.28
C THR A 16 -1.16 -5.60 -22.47
N GLY A 17 -1.67 -4.63 -21.71
CA GLY A 17 -3.07 -4.17 -21.82
C GLY A 17 -3.76 -4.20 -20.47
N ALA A 18 -4.32 -3.06 -20.08
CA ALA A 18 -4.81 -2.87 -18.72
C ALA A 18 -6.17 -3.56 -18.55
N ILE A 19 -6.13 -4.76 -18.00
CA ILE A 19 -7.31 -5.44 -17.47
C ILE A 19 -7.51 -4.95 -16.04
N SER A 20 -8.66 -4.34 -15.76
CA SER A 20 -9.09 -3.95 -14.43
C SER A 20 -10.37 -4.67 -14.06
N ILE A 21 -10.40 -5.27 -12.87
CA ILE A 21 -11.60 -5.85 -12.28
C ILE A 21 -12.04 -4.94 -11.14
N GLY A 22 -13.33 -4.60 -11.12
CA GLY A 22 -13.91 -3.89 -9.99
C GLY A 22 -15.22 -4.53 -9.55
N TYR A 23 -15.54 -4.31 -8.28
CA TYR A 23 -16.79 -4.76 -7.67
C TYR A 23 -17.51 -3.57 -7.06
N THR A 24 -18.81 -3.48 -7.31
CA THR A 24 -19.69 -2.44 -6.75
C THR A 24 -20.59 -3.08 -5.69
N PRO A 25 -20.30 -2.90 -4.39
CA PRO A 25 -21.05 -3.55 -3.31
C PRO A 25 -22.54 -3.22 -3.29
N GLU A 26 -22.90 -2.00 -3.69
CA GLU A 26 -24.29 -1.52 -3.68
C GLU A 26 -25.18 -2.22 -4.72
N GLN A 27 -24.58 -2.78 -5.77
CA GLN A 27 -25.30 -3.37 -6.91
C GLN A 27 -25.00 -4.86 -7.09
N ASP A 28 -24.12 -5.43 -6.26
CA ASP A 28 -23.58 -6.79 -6.41
C ASP A 28 -23.11 -7.10 -7.84
N ARG A 29 -22.48 -6.12 -8.47
CA ARG A 29 -21.96 -6.21 -9.84
C ARG A 29 -20.45 -6.23 -9.84
N ALA A 30 -19.90 -7.16 -10.61
CA ALA A 30 -18.51 -7.11 -11.00
C ALA A 30 -18.42 -6.52 -12.42
N TYR A 31 -17.35 -5.79 -12.70
CA TYR A 31 -17.03 -5.36 -14.05
C TYR A 31 -15.61 -5.71 -14.40
N LEU A 32 -15.42 -6.07 -15.66
CA LEU A 32 -14.14 -6.29 -16.30
C LEU A 32 -13.98 -5.19 -17.33
N SER A 33 -12.98 -4.35 -17.15
CA SER A 33 -12.59 -3.34 -18.14
C SER A 33 -11.25 -3.74 -18.73
N VAL A 34 -11.21 -3.85 -20.06
CA VAL A 34 -9.98 -4.09 -20.81
C VAL A 34 -9.67 -2.83 -21.60
N ALA A 35 -8.49 -2.26 -21.39
CA ALA A 35 -7.97 -1.18 -22.18
C ALA A 35 -6.82 -1.68 -23.07
N ASP A 36 -6.92 -1.41 -24.36
CA ASP A 36 -5.76 -1.50 -25.25
C ASP A 36 -4.77 -0.38 -24.85
N PRO A 37 -3.49 -0.67 -24.59
CA PRO A 37 -2.54 0.36 -24.20
C PRO A 37 -2.15 1.29 -25.37
N THR A 38 -2.46 0.89 -26.62
CA THR A 38 -2.14 1.62 -27.85
C THR A 38 -3.32 2.44 -28.39
N ASP A 39 -4.56 2.07 -28.05
CA ASP A 39 -5.77 2.77 -28.46
C ASP A 39 -6.56 3.18 -27.20
N LYS A 40 -6.92 4.45 -27.05
CA LYS A 40 -7.62 4.98 -25.85
C LYS A 40 -9.03 4.39 -25.63
N ARG A 41 -9.41 3.34 -26.37
CA ARG A 41 -10.67 2.65 -26.29
C ARG A 41 -10.66 1.67 -25.13
N ARG A 42 -11.63 1.84 -24.24
CA ARG A 42 -11.93 0.89 -23.15
C ARG A 42 -13.16 0.07 -23.52
N ALA A 43 -13.03 -1.25 -23.46
CA ALA A 43 -14.17 -2.15 -23.48
C ALA A 43 -14.48 -2.55 -22.03
N THR A 44 -15.60 -2.05 -21.50
CA THR A 44 -16.07 -2.39 -20.15
C THR A 44 -17.28 -3.30 -20.24
N HIS A 45 -17.16 -4.51 -19.69
CA HIS A 45 -18.24 -5.47 -19.56
C HIS A 45 -18.69 -5.54 -18.10
N PHE A 46 -20.00 -5.38 -17.89
CA PHE A 46 -20.63 -5.51 -16.58
C PHE A 46 -21.30 -6.88 -16.49
N VAL A 47 -21.04 -7.60 -15.40
CA VAL A 47 -21.65 -8.89 -15.11
C VAL A 47 -22.29 -8.82 -13.74
N SER A 48 -23.60 -9.11 -13.69
CA SER A 48 -24.29 -9.36 -12.43
C SER A 48 -23.95 -10.78 -11.98
N LEU A 49 -23.46 -10.93 -10.76
CA LEU A 49 -23.11 -12.23 -10.22
C LEU A 49 -24.32 -12.85 -9.50
N SER A 50 -24.43 -14.18 -9.55
CA SER A 50 -25.29 -14.89 -8.60
C SER A 50 -24.73 -14.74 -7.18
N PRO A 51 -25.56 -14.91 -6.13
CA PRO A 51 -25.09 -14.85 -4.74
C PRO A 51 -23.92 -15.81 -4.45
N GLU A 52 -23.94 -16.99 -5.09
CA GLU A 52 -22.93 -18.05 -4.97
C GLU A 52 -21.58 -17.56 -5.54
N ASN A 53 -21.61 -17.07 -6.79
CA ASN A 53 -20.42 -16.53 -7.47
C ASN A 53 -19.88 -15.28 -6.77
N LEU A 54 -20.75 -14.51 -6.12
CA LEU A 54 -20.34 -13.35 -5.34
C LEU A 54 -19.52 -13.74 -4.10
N ILE A 55 -19.94 -14.80 -3.39
CA ILE A 55 -19.20 -15.34 -2.25
C ILE A 55 -17.83 -15.83 -2.70
N GLU A 56 -17.77 -16.57 -3.82
CA GLU A 56 -16.51 -17.05 -4.39
C GLU A 56 -15.59 -15.91 -4.82
N LEU A 57 -16.14 -14.86 -5.44
CA LEU A 57 -15.37 -13.68 -5.84
C LEU A 57 -14.78 -12.95 -4.63
N LYS A 58 -15.58 -12.72 -3.58
CA LYS A 58 -15.12 -12.08 -2.34
C LYS A 58 -14.00 -12.89 -1.69
N ALA A 59 -14.16 -14.20 -1.57
CA ALA A 59 -13.12 -15.09 -1.05
C ALA A 59 -11.85 -15.08 -1.92
N SER A 60 -11.99 -14.90 -3.24
CA SER A 60 -10.85 -14.77 -4.15
C SER A 60 -10.11 -13.44 -3.97
N PHE A 61 -10.83 -12.35 -3.74
CA PHE A 61 -10.21 -11.06 -3.42
C PHE A 61 -9.49 -11.09 -2.07
N GLU A 62 -10.06 -11.70 -1.04
CA GLU A 62 -9.38 -11.86 0.26
C GLU A 62 -8.07 -12.66 0.13
N LYS A 63 -8.07 -13.73 -0.68
CA LYS A 63 -6.84 -14.48 -0.98
C LYS A 63 -5.83 -13.65 -1.76
N LEU A 64 -6.28 -12.84 -2.71
CA LEU A 64 -5.42 -11.96 -3.50
C LEU A 64 -4.80 -10.88 -2.62
N ASP A 65 -5.59 -10.25 -1.74
CA ASP A 65 -5.13 -9.26 -0.76
C ASP A 65 -4.05 -9.86 0.15
N GLU A 66 -4.24 -11.11 0.60
CA GLU A 66 -3.23 -11.83 1.38
C GLU A 66 -1.94 -12.06 0.60
N VAL A 67 -2.02 -12.49 -0.66
CA VAL A 67 -0.85 -12.68 -1.52
C VAL A 67 -0.12 -11.36 -1.75
N ILE A 68 -0.86 -10.28 -2.04
CA ILE A 68 -0.29 -8.93 -2.21
C ILE A 68 0.41 -8.50 -0.92
N ARG A 69 -0.22 -8.71 0.24
CA ARG A 69 0.35 -8.41 1.56
C ARG A 69 1.66 -9.15 1.78
N GLN A 70 1.69 -10.46 1.49
CA GLN A 70 2.89 -11.29 1.62
C GLN A 70 4.01 -10.87 0.67
N GLU A 71 3.71 -10.51 -0.58
CA GLU A 71 4.72 -10.02 -1.53
C GLU A 71 5.27 -8.64 -1.12
N LYS A 72 4.40 -7.72 -0.69
CA LYS A 72 4.83 -6.44 -0.09
C LYS A 72 5.74 -6.68 1.12
N ALA A 73 5.36 -7.59 2.01
CA ALA A 73 6.17 -7.95 3.18
C ALA A 73 7.56 -8.48 2.78
N LYS A 74 7.67 -9.34 1.76
CA LYS A 74 8.96 -9.82 1.25
C LYS A 74 9.84 -8.69 0.72
N ILE A 75 9.26 -7.74 -0.01
CA ILE A 75 9.98 -6.56 -0.53
C ILE A 75 10.50 -5.73 0.62
N TYR A 76 9.62 -5.38 1.57
CA TYR A 76 9.98 -4.59 2.74
C TYR A 76 11.08 -5.26 3.57
N LEU A 77 10.97 -6.56 3.87
CA LEU A 77 11.97 -7.32 4.62
C LEU A 77 13.32 -7.42 3.89
N ARG A 78 13.31 -7.56 2.54
CA ARG A 78 14.54 -7.55 1.73
C ARG A 78 15.22 -6.19 1.75
N GLN A 79 14.45 -5.11 1.57
CA GLN A 79 14.98 -3.75 1.50
C GLN A 79 15.41 -3.21 2.87
N SER A 80 14.83 -3.75 3.95
CA SER A 80 15.17 -3.38 5.32
C SER A 80 16.30 -4.16 5.97
N ASN A 81 16.98 -5.03 5.21
CA ASN A 81 18.25 -5.62 5.63
C ASN A 81 19.41 -4.82 5.02
N PRO A 82 19.84 -3.70 5.63
CA PRO A 82 21.11 -3.11 5.25
C PRO A 82 22.23 -3.99 5.81
N SER A 83 23.02 -4.55 4.90
CA SER A 83 24.35 -5.14 5.18
C SER A 83 25.38 -4.11 5.67
N SER A 84 24.94 -2.91 6.05
CA SER A 84 25.75 -1.81 6.58
C SER A 84 25.05 -1.24 7.82
N PHE A 85 25.10 -1.98 8.92
CA PHE A 85 24.72 -1.48 10.22
C PHE A 85 25.72 -0.42 10.68
N ASP A 86 25.21 0.75 11.03
CA ASP A 86 25.71 1.44 12.22
C ASP A 86 25.40 0.50 13.41
N GLN A 87 26.45 -0.03 14.03
CA GLN A 87 26.34 -1.00 15.12
C GLN A 87 25.71 -0.41 16.39
N SER A 88 25.37 0.88 16.40
CA SER A 88 24.71 1.53 17.54
C SER A 88 23.23 1.17 17.71
N GLY A 89 22.53 0.82 16.61
CA GLY A 89 21.08 0.55 16.64
C GLY A 89 20.19 1.79 16.81
N ASP A 90 20.74 3.00 16.64
CA ASP A 90 20.04 4.27 16.92
C ASP A 90 19.12 4.75 15.79
N THR A 91 19.19 4.12 14.61
CA THR A 91 18.40 4.50 13.45
C THR A 91 17.66 3.32 12.83
N VAL A 92 16.52 3.62 12.20
CA VAL A 92 15.68 2.66 11.48
C VAL A 92 15.71 3.03 10.00
N ALA A 93 16.06 2.07 9.15
CA ALA A 93 16.01 2.23 7.70
C ALA A 93 14.57 2.09 7.19
N ILE A 94 14.10 3.14 6.51
CA ILE A 94 12.78 3.22 5.89
C ILE A 94 12.94 3.15 4.37
N PRO A 95 12.42 2.08 3.72
CA PRO A 95 12.49 1.97 2.28
C PRO A 95 11.53 2.93 1.58
N ILE A 96 12.04 3.69 0.63
CA ILE A 96 11.31 4.64 -0.21
C ILE A 96 11.67 4.33 -1.66
N GLY A 97 10.76 3.65 -2.36
CA GLY A 97 11.00 3.14 -3.71
C GLY A 97 12.18 2.17 -3.73
N ASN A 98 13.26 2.55 -4.43
CA ASN A 98 14.50 1.77 -4.56
C ASN A 98 15.62 2.25 -3.63
N SER A 99 15.32 3.14 -2.69
CA SER A 99 16.28 3.76 -1.77
C SER A 99 15.85 3.58 -0.33
N ASN A 100 16.76 3.80 0.62
CA ASN A 100 16.47 3.77 2.05
C ASN A 100 16.78 5.13 2.67
N ILE A 101 15.91 5.58 3.57
CA ILE A 101 16.11 6.76 4.41
C ILE A 101 16.23 6.28 5.86
N SER A 102 17.36 6.57 6.49
CA SER A 102 17.55 6.29 7.91
C SER A 102 16.95 7.40 8.76
N ILE A 103 16.08 7.05 9.70
CA ILE A 103 15.52 7.99 10.68
C ILE A 103 15.86 7.54 12.10
N PRO A 104 15.99 8.44 13.09
CA PRO A 104 16.23 8.07 14.48
C PRO A 104 15.14 7.13 15.02
N LYS A 105 15.51 6.14 15.84
CA LYS A 105 14.58 5.14 16.38
C LYS A 105 13.46 5.78 17.22
N ASP A 106 13.78 6.80 18.02
CA ASP A 106 12.79 7.53 18.80
C ASP A 106 11.79 8.28 17.92
N LEU A 107 12.26 8.81 16.78
CA LEU A 107 11.38 9.44 15.80
C LEU A 107 10.50 8.38 15.12
N TYR A 108 11.07 7.23 14.76
CA TYR A 108 10.33 6.10 14.19
C TYR A 108 9.21 5.65 15.13
N ALA A 109 9.49 5.37 16.40
CA ALA A 109 8.49 4.88 17.37
C ALA A 109 7.31 5.86 17.51
N GLN A 110 7.61 7.15 17.59
CA GLN A 110 6.58 8.19 17.67
C GLN A 110 5.73 8.29 16.39
N VAL A 111 6.36 8.16 15.23
CA VAL A 111 5.67 8.22 13.93
C VAL A 111 4.86 6.95 13.69
N ALA A 112 5.40 5.78 14.03
CA ALA A 112 4.74 4.49 13.94
C ALA A 112 3.44 4.45 14.76
N SER A 113 3.44 5.04 15.96
CA SER A 113 2.22 5.20 16.78
C SER A 113 1.19 6.12 16.13
N LEU A 114 1.62 7.25 15.55
CA LEU A 114 0.71 8.17 14.87
C LEU A 114 0.11 7.52 13.61
N VAL A 115 0.91 6.75 12.88
CA VAL A 115 0.47 6.06 11.67
C VAL A 115 -0.52 4.93 11.99
N SER A 116 -0.30 4.16 13.05
CA SER A 116 -1.23 3.10 13.48
C SER A 116 -2.59 3.67 13.94
N GLU A 117 -2.60 4.91 14.44
CA GLU A 117 -3.82 5.68 14.74
C GLU A 117 -4.47 6.35 13.51
N GLY A 118 -3.93 6.15 12.30
CA GLY A 118 -4.43 6.77 11.07
C GLY A 118 -4.05 8.24 10.89
N GLN A 119 -3.11 8.76 11.69
CA GLN A 119 -2.69 10.16 11.69
C GLN A 119 -1.46 10.42 10.80
N THR A 120 -1.43 9.85 9.59
CA THR A 120 -0.28 9.92 8.67
C THR A 120 0.17 11.35 8.35
N LEU A 121 -0.77 12.32 8.28
CA LEU A 121 -0.42 13.73 8.06
C LEU A 121 0.32 14.36 9.24
N ILE A 122 -0.08 14.03 10.48
CA ILE A 122 0.59 14.51 11.69
C ILE A 122 1.97 13.86 11.79
N ALA A 123 2.04 12.56 11.49
CA ALA A 123 3.29 11.80 11.42
C ALA A 123 4.28 12.44 10.41
N ALA A 124 3.80 12.79 9.21
CA ALA A 124 4.60 13.49 8.19
C ALA A 124 5.03 14.90 8.66
N SER A 125 4.15 15.67 9.31
CA SER A 125 4.54 16.98 9.87
C SER A 125 5.65 16.84 10.90
N LYS A 126 5.59 15.80 11.74
CA LYS A 126 6.59 15.52 12.77
C LYS A 126 7.94 15.10 12.16
N ILE A 127 7.92 14.26 11.13
CA ILE A 127 9.14 13.91 10.37
C ILE A 127 9.73 15.17 9.73
N SER A 128 8.91 16.00 9.09
CA SER A 128 9.40 17.22 8.43
C SER A 128 10.00 18.23 9.41
N ALA A 129 9.51 18.27 10.66
CA ALA A 129 10.08 19.12 11.70
C ALA A 129 11.41 18.57 12.23
N ALA A 130 11.51 17.25 12.42
CA ALA A 130 12.72 16.60 12.91
C ALA A 130 13.82 16.46 11.84
N LEU A 131 13.43 16.32 10.57
CA LEU A 131 14.31 16.17 9.41
C LEU A 131 13.94 17.21 8.33
N PRO A 132 14.29 18.50 8.54
CA PRO A 132 13.86 19.59 7.64
C PRO A 132 14.29 19.43 6.18
N TRP A 133 15.41 18.75 5.94
CA TRP A 133 15.95 18.49 4.61
C TRP A 133 15.08 17.55 3.76
N LEU A 134 14.18 16.76 4.36
CA LEU A 134 13.19 15.96 3.63
C LEU A 134 12.06 16.81 3.04
N GLY A 135 11.78 17.96 3.67
CA GLY A 135 10.56 18.73 3.44
C GLY A 135 9.28 17.91 3.67
N LEU A 136 8.13 18.55 3.43
CA LEU A 136 6.84 17.90 3.68
C LEU A 136 6.56 16.75 2.70
N ALA A 137 7.03 16.85 1.46
CA ALA A 137 6.82 15.81 0.45
C ALA A 137 7.61 14.53 0.78
N GLY A 138 8.89 14.66 1.13
CA GLY A 138 9.71 13.53 1.56
C GLY A 138 9.21 12.94 2.87
N ALA A 139 8.82 13.78 3.82
CA ALA A 139 8.26 13.34 5.09
C ALA A 139 6.94 12.56 4.94
N ARG A 140 6.09 12.95 3.98
CA ARG A 140 4.88 12.17 3.64
C ARG A 140 5.23 10.80 3.05
N ALA A 141 6.22 10.73 2.16
CA ALA A 141 6.66 9.45 1.61
C ALA A 141 7.19 8.51 2.72
N VAL A 142 7.93 9.04 3.69
CA VAL A 142 8.41 8.28 4.86
C VAL A 142 7.24 7.80 5.73
N ALA A 143 6.30 8.68 6.09
CA ALA A 143 5.13 8.32 6.87
C ALA A 143 4.27 7.25 6.16
N GLN A 144 4.10 7.37 4.84
CA GLN A 144 3.37 6.40 4.04
C GLN A 144 4.08 5.05 3.99
N SER A 145 5.40 5.03 3.81
CA SER A 145 6.18 3.79 3.83
C SER A 145 6.08 3.06 5.17
N ILE A 146 6.08 3.79 6.28
CA ILE A 146 5.86 3.22 7.62
C ILE A 146 4.46 2.59 7.72
N CYS A 147 3.44 3.25 7.18
CA CYS A 147 2.08 2.73 7.12
C CYS A 147 2.01 1.44 6.30
N ASP A 148 2.55 1.47 5.10
CA ASP A 148 2.56 0.33 4.19
C ASP A 148 3.32 -0.86 4.79
N TYR A 149 4.43 -0.59 5.50
CA TYR A 149 5.17 -1.60 6.24
C TYR A 149 4.31 -2.23 7.35
N GLN A 150 3.67 -1.42 8.19
CA GLN A 150 2.82 -1.90 9.29
C GLN A 150 1.65 -2.75 8.78
N LEU A 151 1.06 -2.37 7.64
CA LEU A 151 -0.01 -3.14 6.98
C LEU A 151 0.51 -4.46 6.38
N ALA A 152 1.72 -4.47 5.84
CA ALA A 152 2.29 -5.63 5.18
C ALA A 152 2.90 -6.66 6.14
N VAL A 153 3.67 -6.19 7.14
CA VAL A 153 4.50 -7.02 8.02
C VAL A 153 4.00 -7.03 9.47
N GLY A 154 3.31 -5.97 9.90
CA GLY A 154 3.06 -5.67 11.31
C GLY A 154 4.00 -4.60 11.85
N ASP A 155 3.78 -4.14 13.08
CA ASP A 155 4.61 -3.08 13.67
C ASP A 155 6.03 -3.58 13.98
N ARG A 156 7.03 -2.72 13.72
CA ARG A 156 8.41 -2.95 14.21
C ARG A 156 8.44 -2.49 15.67
N ALA A 157 8.03 -3.36 16.58
CA ALA A 157 8.36 -3.22 18.00
C ALA A 157 9.84 -3.59 18.23
#